data_AF-A0A4Q3YZQ0-F1
#
_entry.id   AF-A0A4Q3YZQ0-F1
#
_cell.length_a   1.000
_cell.length_b   1.000
_cell.length_c   1.000
_cell.angle_alpha   90.00
_cell.angle_beta   90.00
_cell.angle_gamma   90.00
#
_symmetry.space_group_name_H-M   'P 1'
#
loop_
_entity.id
_entity.type
_entity.pdbx_description
1 polymer ?
#
loop_
_entity_poly.entity_id
_entity_poly.type
_entity_poly.pdbx_seq_one_letter_code
_entity_poly.pdbx_strand_id
1 'polypeptide(L)'
;DRTSKFAVAQLIEKADRRTAWEFLEHLLEVVPYRIHTILTDNGIQFADQPRNRNTIYSRQMRFDMICEANRIQHRLTKPNHPWT
;
A
#
# COMPACT_ATOMS: atom_id res chain seq x y z
N ASP A 1 -0.08 -9.00 -9.53
CA ASP A 1 0.33 -8.21 -10.71
C ASP A 1 -0.76 -8.22 -11.77
N ARG A 2 -1.04 -7.06 -12.37
CA ARG A 2 -2.15 -6.93 -13.32
C ARG A 2 -1.86 -7.54 -14.69
N THR A 3 -0.59 -7.62 -15.07
CA THR A 3 -0.15 -8.02 -16.41
C THR A 3 0.14 -9.52 -16.48
N SER A 4 1.11 -9.99 -15.71
CA SER A 4 1.54 -11.40 -15.64
C SER A 4 0.63 -12.29 -14.81
N LYS A 5 -0.29 -11.70 -14.03
CA LYS A 5 -1.15 -12.40 -13.06
C LYS A 5 -0.39 -13.10 -11.93
N PHE A 6 0.90 -12.81 -11.74
CA PHE A 6 1.64 -13.26 -10.57
C PHE A 6 0.99 -12.75 -9.27
N ALA A 7 0.83 -13.62 -8.27
CA ALA A 7 0.16 -13.31 -7.02
C ALA A 7 1.00 -13.75 -5.82
N VAL A 8 1.04 -12.89 -4.79
CA VAL A 8 1.61 -13.17 -3.47
C VAL A 8 0.50 -12.98 -2.46
N ALA A 9 0.33 -13.93 -1.55
CA ALA A 9 -0.70 -13.90 -0.52
C ALA A 9 -0.12 -14.35 0.83
N GLN A 10 -0.54 -13.68 1.90
CA GLN A 10 -0.22 -14.05 3.27
C GLN A 10 -1.50 -13.97 4.10
N LEU A 11 -1.71 -14.97 4.97
CA LEU A 11 -2.78 -14.96 5.95
C LEU A 11 -2.24 -14.34 7.25
N ILE A 12 -2.84 -13.24 7.66
CA ILE A 12 -2.50 -12.50 8.88
C ILE A 12 -3.69 -12.50 9.83
N GLU A 13 -3.43 -12.54 11.13
CA GLU A 13 -4.48 -12.53 12.15
C GLU A 13 -5.25 -11.20 12.17
N LYS A 14 -4.57 -10.09 11.88
CA LYS A 14 -5.14 -8.75 11.95
C LYS A 14 -4.63 -7.85 10.84
N ALA A 15 -5.54 -7.15 10.17
CA ALA A 15 -5.23 -6.15 9.15
C ALA A 15 -4.97 -4.78 9.79
N ASP A 16 -3.72 -4.53 10.20
CA ASP A 16 -3.28 -3.25 10.72
C ASP A 16 -2.23 -2.58 9.82
N ARG A 17 -1.76 -1.38 10.20
CA ARG A 17 -0.73 -0.68 9.42
C ARG A 17 0.56 -1.49 9.35
N ARG A 18 0.93 -2.19 10.45
CA ARG A 18 2.19 -2.90 10.58
C ARG A 18 2.32 -4.05 9.61
N THR A 19 1.33 -4.91 9.67
CA THR A 19 1.19 -6.04 8.76
C THR A 19 1.17 -5.60 7.30
N ALA A 20 0.59 -4.45 6.97
CA ALA A 20 0.60 -3.92 5.60
C ALA A 20 2.00 -3.52 5.10
N TRP A 21 2.84 -2.88 5.91
CA TRP A 21 4.19 -2.53 5.45
C TRP A 21 5.16 -3.72 5.49
N GLU A 22 5.01 -4.64 6.45
CA GLU A 22 5.77 -5.90 6.48
C GLU A 22 5.44 -6.76 5.25
N PHE A 23 4.16 -6.80 4.84
CA PHE A 23 3.75 -7.45 3.60
C PHE A 23 4.37 -6.76 2.36
N LEU A 24 4.46 -5.43 2.34
CA LEU A 24 5.10 -4.70 1.25
C LEU A 24 6.60 -5.06 1.14
N GLU A 25 7.33 -5.10 2.25
CA GLU A 25 8.75 -5.50 2.28
C GLU A 25 8.91 -6.92 1.71
N HIS A 26 8.11 -7.87 2.17
CA HIS A 26 8.12 -9.24 1.63
C HIS A 26 7.74 -9.30 0.15
N LEU A 27 6.73 -8.53 -0.29
CA LEU A 27 6.33 -8.47 -1.69
C LEU A 27 7.51 -8.04 -2.57
N LEU A 28 8.26 -7.02 -2.15
CA LEU A 28 9.42 -6.51 -2.90
C LEU A 28 10.58 -7.51 -2.98
N GLU A 29 10.75 -8.39 -1.99
CA GLU A 29 11.74 -9.46 -2.00
C GLU A 29 11.36 -10.61 -2.95
N VAL A 30 10.06 -10.93 -3.03
CA VAL A 30 9.57 -12.11 -3.75
C VAL A 30 9.36 -11.86 -5.24
N VAL A 31 8.96 -10.65 -5.63
CA VAL A 31 8.69 -10.37 -7.05
C VAL A 31 9.99 -10.31 -7.86
N PRO A 32 10.08 -10.99 -9.03
CA PRO A 32 11.29 -11.01 -9.84
C PRO A 32 11.48 -9.75 -10.71
N TYR A 33 10.83 -8.65 -10.35
CA TYR A 33 10.84 -7.41 -11.12
C TYR A 33 10.63 -6.18 -10.24
N ARG A 34 11.07 -5.03 -10.74
CA ARG A 34 10.86 -3.77 -10.04
C ARG A 34 9.41 -3.30 -10.17
N ILE A 35 8.78 -3.04 -9.03
CA ILE A 35 7.46 -2.41 -8.98
C ILE A 35 7.64 -0.90 -9.25
N HIS A 36 6.80 -0.32 -10.10
CA HIS A 36 6.80 1.12 -10.37
C HIS A 36 5.57 1.83 -9.81
N THR A 37 4.47 1.10 -9.63
CA THR A 37 3.21 1.67 -9.14
C THR A 37 2.48 0.63 -8.30
N ILE A 38 1.98 1.07 -7.15
CA ILE A 38 1.08 0.30 -6.29
C ILE A 38 -0.23 1.06 -6.21
N LEU A 39 -1.35 0.35 -6.39
CA LEU A 39 -2.70 0.86 -6.23
C LEU A 39 -3.35 0.16 -5.05
N THR A 40 -3.76 0.91 -4.03
CA THR A 40 -4.47 0.41 -2.84
C THR A 40 -5.80 1.15 -2.67
N ASP A 41 -6.69 0.59 -1.85
CA ASP A 41 -7.89 1.31 -1.44
C ASP A 41 -7.57 2.38 -0.38
N ASN A 42 -8.61 3.04 0.14
CA ASN A 42 -8.45 4.06 1.17
C ASN A 42 -8.48 3.48 2.59
N GLY A 43 -8.16 2.19 2.75
CA GLY A 43 -8.13 1.51 4.04
C GLY A 43 -7.14 2.15 5.03
N ILE A 44 -7.42 2.04 6.33
CA ILE A 44 -6.61 2.67 7.39
C ILE A 44 -5.16 2.16 7.42
N GLN A 45 -4.91 1.01 6.79
CA GLN A 45 -3.60 0.38 6.65
C GLN A 45 -2.73 1.12 5.62
N PHE A 46 -3.35 1.69 4.58
CA PHE A 46 -2.66 2.29 3.44
C PHE A 46 -2.79 3.82 3.38
N ALA A 47 -3.80 4.39 4.04
CA ALA A 47 -4.03 5.83 4.03
C ALA A 47 -4.50 6.36 5.38
N ASP A 48 -4.21 7.64 5.62
CA ASP A 48 -4.83 8.36 6.73
C ASP A 48 -6.34 8.48 6.52
N GLN A 49 -7.06 8.47 7.64
CA GLN A 49 -8.50 8.68 7.61
C GLN A 49 -8.81 10.06 7.00
N PRO A 50 -9.87 10.19 6.19
CA PRO A 50 -10.19 11.44 5.51
C PRO A 50 -10.21 12.67 6.44
N ARG A 51 -10.70 12.51 7.68
CA ARG A 51 -10.74 13.58 8.71
C ARG A 51 -9.37 14.09 9.17
N ASN A 52 -8.31 13.30 9.01
CA ASN A 52 -6.95 13.64 9.46
C ASN A 52 -6.04 14.06 8.30
N ARG A 53 -6.43 13.80 7.03
CA ARG A 53 -5.62 14.13 5.86
C ARG A 53 -5.39 15.64 5.77
N ASN A 54 -4.17 16.06 5.45
CA ASN A 54 -3.76 17.47 5.32
C ASN A 54 -3.91 18.28 6.62
N THR A 55 -3.99 17.62 7.77
CA THR A 55 -3.98 18.27 9.09
C THR A 55 -2.63 18.10 9.78
N ILE A 56 -2.42 18.78 10.90
CA ILE A 56 -1.25 18.59 11.77
C ILE A 56 -1.09 17.15 12.29
N TYR A 57 -2.16 16.36 12.26
CA TYR A 57 -2.16 14.97 12.68
C TYR A 57 -1.81 14.00 11.56
N SER A 58 -1.74 14.48 10.31
CA SER A 58 -1.30 13.64 9.20
C SER A 58 0.18 13.33 9.36
N ARG A 59 0.51 12.05 9.37
CA ARG A 59 1.88 11.57 9.50
C ARG A 59 2.21 10.73 8.29
N GLN A 60 3.45 10.85 7.83
CA GLN A 60 3.94 9.97 6.77
C GLN A 60 3.83 8.52 7.23
N MET A 61 3.13 7.70 6.45
CA MET A 61 2.92 6.30 6.79
C MET A 61 4.14 5.49 6.36
N ARG A 62 4.53 4.49 7.15
CA ARG A 62 5.69 3.63 6.83
C ARG A 62 5.55 2.95 5.46
N PHE A 63 4.32 2.61 5.08
CA PHE A 63 4.00 2.12 3.73
C PHE A 63 4.43 3.12 2.63
N ASP A 64 4.07 4.39 2.79
CA ASP A 64 4.46 5.46 1.86
C ASP A 64 5.97 5.68 1.85
N MET A 65 6.63 5.65 3.01
CA MET A 65 8.08 5.80 3.14
C MET A 65 8.83 4.69 2.38
N ILE A 66 8.37 3.44 2.50
CA ILE A 66 8.97 2.31 1.76
C ILE A 66 8.75 2.48 0.26
N CYS A 67 7.55 2.91 -0.16
CA CYS A 67 7.27 3.19 -1.56
C CYS A 67 8.21 4.28 -2.10
N GLU A 68 8.35 5.40 -1.37
CA GLU A 68 9.24 6.51 -1.73
C GLU A 68 10.70 6.07 -1.84
N ALA A 69 11.21 5.33 -0.84
CA ALA A 69 12.57 4.81 -0.83
C ALA A 69 12.88 3.90 -2.04
N ASN A 70 11.89 3.14 -2.51
CA ASN A 70 12.00 2.27 -3.67
C ASN A 70 11.60 2.96 -4.99
N ARG A 71 11.27 4.26 -4.95
CA ARG A 71 10.75 5.05 -6.09
C ARG A 71 9.52 4.39 -6.73
N ILE A 72 8.63 3.91 -5.89
CA ILE A 72 7.33 3.33 -6.24
C ILE A 72 6.28 4.42 -6.07
N GLN A 73 5.50 4.66 -7.11
CA GLN A 73 4.36 5.56 -7.01
C GLN A 73 3.22 4.84 -6.28
N HIS A 74 2.89 5.29 -5.07
CA HIS A 74 1.69 4.84 -4.36
C HIS A 74 0.48 5.67 -4.79
N ARG A 75 -0.58 5.00 -5.25
CA ARG A 75 -1.86 5.62 -5.66
C ARG A 75 -2.99 5.00 -4.85
N LEU A 76 -3.98 5.82 -4.51
CA LEU A 76 -5.21 5.37 -3.87
C LEU A 76 -6.35 5.30 -4.90
N THR A 77 -7.23 4.31 -4.76
CA THR A 77 -8.46 4.26 -5.55
C THR A 77 -9.38 5.43 -5.22
N LYS A 78 -10.35 5.70 -6.11
CA LYS A 78 -11.39 6.68 -5.81
C LYS A 78 -12.31 6.11 -4.72
N PRO A 79 -12.62 6.89 -3.65
CA PRO A 79 -13.56 6.44 -2.62
C PRO A 79 -14.88 5.96 -3.22
N ASN A 80 -15.43 4.87 -2.67
CA ASN A 80 -16.69 4.25 -3.11
C ASN A 80 -16.71 3.82 -4.59
N HIS A 81 -15.55 3.57 -5.19
CA HIS A 81 -15.44 3.13 -6.58
C HIS A 81 -14.54 1.88 -6.67
N PRO A 82 -15.09 0.67 -6.41
CA PRO A 82 -14.30 -0.56 -6.34
C PRO A 82 -13.74 -1.00 -7.71
N TRP A 83 -14.24 -0.44 -8.80
CA TRP A 83 -13.85 -0.77 -10.17
C TRP A 83 -12.74 0.15 -10.70
N THR A 84 -11.55 0.07 -10.12
CA THR A 84 -10.35 0.83 -10.54
C THR A 84 -9.20 -0.07 -10.94
#